data_AF-A0A821BJT2-F1
#
_entry.id   AF-A0A821BJT2-F1
#
_cell.length_a   1.000
_cell.length_b   1.000
_cell.length_c   1.000
_cell.angle_alpha   90.00
_cell.angle_beta   90.00
_cell.angle_gamma   90.00
#
_symmetry.space_group_name_H-M   'P 1'
#
loop_
_entity.id
_entity.type
_entity.pdbx_description
1 polymer ?
#
loop_
_entity_poly.entity_id
_entity_poly.type
_entity_poly.pdbx_seq_one_letter_code
_entity_poly.pdbx_strand_id
1 'polypeptide(L)'
;MTNGHSSMDVDENDEILYEIDVELHRTKPSIYLFQYPIRPYYRKYDETSFTNARIKEKYSLVEMDLLIDTQSPNYYSSKGKQFADSTNHENKNQFFNSDHMDKQTIASSNSSDG
;
A
#
# COMPACT_ATOMS: atom_id res chain seq x y z
N MET A 1 -8.66 -34.64 -23.09
CA MET A 1 -8.64 -33.82 -21.86
C MET A 1 -9.54 -32.63 -22.14
N THR A 2 -10.73 -32.61 -21.55
CA THR A 2 -11.78 -31.61 -21.82
C THR A 2 -11.54 -30.35 -21.00
N ASN A 3 -11.33 -29.22 -21.66
CA ASN A 3 -11.33 -27.90 -21.01
C ASN A 3 -12.73 -27.59 -20.51
N GLY A 4 -12.90 -27.52 -19.18
CA GLY A 4 -14.12 -27.03 -18.55
C GLY A 4 -14.20 -25.52 -18.69
N HIS A 5 -14.68 -25.03 -19.83
CA HIS A 5 -15.31 -23.72 -19.89
C HIS A 5 -16.71 -23.88 -19.30
N SER A 6 -16.94 -23.35 -18.11
CA SER A 6 -18.29 -23.17 -17.59
C SER A 6 -18.93 -22.11 -18.49
N SER A 7 -19.71 -22.53 -19.48
CA SER A 7 -20.70 -21.64 -20.08
C SER A 7 -21.63 -21.24 -18.94
N MET A 8 -21.83 -19.94 -18.75
CA MET A 8 -23.02 -19.48 -18.06
C MET A 8 -24.18 -19.88 -18.96
N ASP A 9 -24.85 -20.99 -18.63
CA ASP A 9 -26.09 -21.37 -19.26
C ASP A 9 -27.13 -20.33 -18.82
N VAL A 10 -27.39 -19.36 -19.69
CA VAL A 10 -28.42 -18.35 -19.48
C VAL A 10 -29.75 -19.06 -19.70
N ASP A 11 -30.48 -19.35 -18.63
CA ASP A 11 -31.85 -19.86 -18.76
C ASP A 11 -32.68 -18.75 -19.43
N GLU A 12 -33.38 -19.08 -20.51
CA GLU A 12 -34.25 -18.14 -21.24
C GLU A 12 -35.38 -17.57 -20.35
N ASN A 13 -35.59 -18.15 -19.16
CA ASN A 13 -36.57 -17.72 -18.17
C ASN A 13 -35.99 -16.85 -17.05
N ASP A 14 -34.70 -16.55 -17.04
CA ASP A 14 -34.10 -15.70 -16.01
C ASP A 14 -34.48 -14.22 -16.19
N GLU A 15 -35.08 -13.63 -15.15
CA GLU A 15 -35.51 -12.23 -15.15
C GLU A 15 -34.31 -11.26 -15.11
N ILE A 16 -34.25 -10.35 -16.08
CA ILE A 16 -33.26 -9.25 -16.08
C ILE A 16 -33.68 -8.21 -15.04
N LEU A 17 -32.95 -8.14 -13.93
CA LEU A 17 -33.20 -7.15 -12.87
C LEU A 17 -32.57 -5.78 -13.17
N TYR A 18 -31.37 -5.76 -13.75
CA TYR A 18 -30.61 -4.52 -14.02
C TYR A 18 -29.75 -4.66 -15.28
N GLU A 19 -29.75 -3.61 -16.10
CA GLU A 19 -28.80 -3.41 -17.20
C GLU A 19 -27.77 -2.36 -16.78
N ILE A 20 -26.49 -2.70 -16.90
CA ILE A 20 -25.38 -1.83 -16.50
C ILE A 20 -24.50 -1.58 -17.72
N ASP A 21 -24.44 -0.33 -18.17
CA ASP A 21 -23.53 0.10 -19.23
C ASP A 21 -22.08 0.00 -18.74
N VAL A 22 -21.29 -0.85 -19.40
CA VAL A 22 -19.87 -1.05 -19.08
C VAL A 22 -19.01 -0.45 -20.17
N GLU A 23 -18.35 0.67 -19.87
CA GLU A 23 -17.39 1.31 -20.77
C GLU A 23 -15.94 0.95 -20.40
N LEU A 24 -15.12 0.63 -21.41
CA LEU A 24 -13.69 0.37 -21.23
C LEU A 24 -12.87 1.63 -21.53
N HIS A 25 -12.35 2.27 -20.48
CA HIS A 25 -11.35 3.30 -20.63
C HIS A 25 -9.96 2.70 -20.85
N ARG A 26 -9.42 2.89 -22.05
CA ARG A 26 -8.01 2.57 -22.37
C ARG A 26 -7.08 3.69 -21.88
N THR A 27 -7.04 3.93 -20.56
CA THR A 27 -6.07 4.85 -19.96
C THR A 27 -4.71 4.18 -19.72
N LYS A 28 -3.67 5.02 -19.62
CA LYS A 28 -2.23 4.71 -19.62
C LYS A 28 -1.79 3.46 -18.81
N PRO A 29 -0.65 2.83 -19.17
CA PRO A 29 -0.15 1.56 -18.61
C PRO A 29 0.22 1.55 -17.10
N SER A 30 -0.05 2.61 -16.35
CA SER A 30 0.55 2.87 -15.03
C SER A 30 -0.52 2.91 -13.93
N ILE A 31 -1.42 1.93 -13.88
CA ILE A 31 -2.35 1.74 -12.77
C ILE A 31 -1.84 0.58 -11.92
N TYR A 32 -1.58 0.85 -10.64
CA TYR A 32 -1.10 -0.13 -9.68
C TYR A 32 -2.13 -0.33 -8.57
N LEU A 33 -2.25 -1.57 -8.10
CA LEU A 33 -3.06 -1.92 -6.94
C LEU A 33 -2.13 -2.26 -5.77
N PHE A 34 -2.19 -1.50 -4.69
CA PHE A 34 -1.47 -1.81 -3.46
C PHE A 34 -2.42 -2.41 -2.42
N GLN A 35 -2.04 -3.57 -1.90
CA GLN A 35 -2.76 -4.27 -0.85
C GLN A 35 -1.92 -4.30 0.43
N TYR A 36 -2.58 -4.15 1.58
CA TYR A 36 -1.94 -4.11 2.89
C TYR A 36 -2.45 -5.27 3.76
N PRO A 37 -1.90 -6.48 3.64
CA PRO A 37 -2.51 -7.70 4.22
C PRO A 37 -2.72 -7.65 5.73
N ILE A 38 -1.84 -6.95 6.45
CA ILE A 38 -1.86 -6.85 7.90
C ILE A 38 -2.70 -5.67 8.42
N ARG A 39 -3.26 -4.84 7.53
CA ARG A 39 -4.00 -3.64 7.93
C ARG A 39 -5.50 -3.86 7.77
N PRO A 40 -6.29 -3.79 8.86
CA PRO A 40 -7.74 -3.93 8.78
C PRO A 40 -8.40 -2.83 7.96
N TYR A 41 -9.52 -3.15 7.30
CA TYR A 41 -10.23 -2.23 6.39
C TYR A 41 -10.65 -0.90 7.06
N TYR A 42 -10.96 -0.94 8.37
CA TYR A 42 -11.41 0.24 9.13
C TYR A 42 -10.25 1.18 9.51
N ARG A 43 -8.99 0.73 9.40
CA ARG A 43 -7.79 1.54 9.63
C ARG A 43 -7.23 1.96 8.28
N LYS A 44 -7.75 3.03 7.71
CA LYS A 44 -7.28 3.57 6.43
C LYS A 44 -5.93 4.29 6.58
N TYR A 45 -5.27 4.56 5.46
CA TYR A 45 -4.10 5.45 5.40
C TYR A 45 -4.47 6.90 5.05
N ASP A 46 -5.77 7.19 4.86
CA ASP A 46 -6.29 8.49 4.44
C ASP A 46 -5.86 9.64 5.37
N GLU A 47 -5.66 9.35 6.66
CA GLU A 47 -5.21 10.32 7.67
C GLU A 47 -3.69 10.36 7.85
N THR A 48 -2.95 9.45 7.19
CA THR A 48 -1.49 9.33 7.32
C THR A 48 -0.82 10.05 6.15
N SER A 49 -0.04 11.08 6.45
CA SER A 49 0.69 11.83 5.43
C SER A 49 1.84 11.01 4.84
N PHE A 50 1.75 10.69 3.55
CA PHE A 50 2.86 10.15 2.77
C PHE A 50 3.88 11.26 2.51
N THR A 51 5.16 10.97 2.75
CA THR A 51 6.24 11.95 2.54
C THR A 51 7.12 11.62 1.36
N ASN A 52 7.28 10.35 1.04
CA ASN A 52 8.10 9.92 -0.08
C ASN A 52 7.57 8.62 -0.68
N ALA A 53 7.74 8.46 -1.99
CA ALA A 53 7.44 7.23 -2.71
C ALA A 53 8.58 6.96 -3.70
N ARG A 54 9.10 5.74 -3.70
CA ARG A 54 10.18 5.29 -4.58
C ARG A 54 9.70 4.08 -5.36
N ILE A 55 9.90 4.10 -6.67
CA ILE A 55 9.46 3.02 -7.55
C ILE A 55 10.64 2.56 -8.40
N LYS A 56 10.89 1.24 -8.40
CA LYS A 56 11.75 0.58 -9.38
C LYS A 56 10.84 -0.07 -10.42
N GLU A 57 10.46 0.69 -11.45
CA GLU A 57 9.44 0.32 -12.43
C GLU A 57 9.69 -1.05 -13.08
N LYS A 58 10.95 -1.31 -13.49
CA LYS A 58 11.36 -2.59 -14.10
C LYS A 58 11.06 -3.82 -13.22
N TYR A 59 11.06 -3.64 -11.90
CA TYR A 59 10.91 -4.71 -10.92
C TYR A 59 9.56 -4.66 -10.22
N SER A 60 8.71 -3.68 -10.54
CA SER A 60 7.45 -3.39 -9.84
C SER A 60 7.61 -3.27 -8.31
N LEU A 61 8.79 -2.85 -7.85
CA LEU A 61 9.06 -2.66 -6.43
C LEU A 61 8.79 -1.22 -6.03
N VAL A 62 8.01 -1.05 -4.97
CA VAL A 62 7.58 0.23 -4.45
C VAL A 62 7.93 0.32 -2.98
N GLU A 63 8.50 1.43 -2.58
CA GLU A 63 8.66 1.81 -1.18
C GLU A 63 7.94 3.12 -0.92
N MET A 64 7.30 3.24 0.24
CA MET A 64 6.64 4.46 0.67
C MET A 64 7.03 4.80 2.10
N ASP A 65 7.29 6.08 2.35
CA ASP A 65 7.58 6.61 3.68
C ASP A 65 6.30 7.29 4.22
N LEU A 66 5.80 6.78 5.34
CA LEU A 66 4.62 7.28 6.05
C LEU A 66 5.04 8.03 7.31
N LEU A 67 4.42 9.17 7.58
CA LEU A 67 4.66 9.89 8.84
C LEU A 67 4.04 9.19 10.04
N ILE A 68 4.75 9.27 11.17
CA ILE A 68 4.31 8.84 12.48
C ILE A 68 4.05 10.10 13.32
N ASP A 69 2.89 10.17 13.96
CA ASP A 69 2.59 11.21 14.93
C ASP A 69 3.37 10.96 16.23
N THR A 70 4.47 11.70 16.41
CA THR A 70 5.34 11.63 17.58
C THR A 70 4.78 12.35 18.81
N GLN A 71 3.70 13.12 18.65
CA GLN A 71 3.00 13.81 19.74
C GLN A 71 1.81 13.00 20.27
N SER A 72 1.45 11.91 19.58
CA SER A 72 0.38 11.02 19.99
C SER A 72 0.64 10.41 21.37
N PRO A 73 -0.37 10.26 22.24
CA PRO A 73 -0.22 9.53 23.49
C PRO A 73 0.15 8.05 23.29
N ASN A 74 -0.04 7.52 22.08
CA ASN A 74 0.33 6.15 21.73
C ASN A 74 1.81 6.02 21.29
N TYR A 75 2.55 7.12 21.23
CA TYR A 75 3.95 7.15 20.84
C TYR A 75 4.85 7.20 22.07
N TYR A 76 5.80 6.26 22.18
CA TYR A 76 6.73 6.26 23.30
C TYR A 76 7.97 7.12 23.00
N SER A 77 7.88 8.42 23.32
CA SER A 77 8.85 9.43 22.91
C SER A 77 10.30 9.10 23.28
N SER A 78 10.57 8.67 24.52
CA SER A 78 11.93 8.34 24.97
C SER A 78 12.59 7.24 24.13
N LYS A 79 11.83 6.22 23.74
CA LYS A 79 12.34 5.13 22.91
C LYS A 79 12.43 5.53 21.44
N GLY A 80 11.46 6.31 20.97
CA GLY A 80 11.50 6.91 19.65
C GLY A 80 12.74 7.77 19.40
N LYS A 81 13.15 8.55 20.41
CA LYS A 81 14.39 9.33 20.39
C LYS A 81 15.63 8.46 20.33
N GLN A 82 15.71 7.43 21.19
CA GLN A 82 16.85 6.50 21.19
C GLN A 82 17.06 5.83 19.82
N PHE A 83 15.99 5.42 19.16
CA PHE A 83 16.06 4.84 17.81
C PHE A 83 16.51 5.87 16.78
N ALA A 84 15.95 7.07 16.80
CA ALA A 84 16.32 8.13 15.86
C ALA A 84 17.79 8.51 15.99
N ASP A 85 18.27 8.72 17.22
CA ASP A 85 19.67 9.04 17.51
C ASP A 85 20.57 7.92 16.99
N SER A 86 20.26 6.66 17.33
CA SER A 86 21.07 5.51 16.90
C SER A 86 21.15 5.38 15.38
N THR A 87 20.02 5.49 14.67
CA THR A 87 19.98 5.37 13.20
C THR A 87 20.64 6.56 12.50
N ASN A 88 20.47 7.78 13.00
CA ASN A 88 21.09 8.97 12.41
C ASN A 88 22.60 9.02 12.66
N HIS A 89 23.11 8.42 13.75
CA HIS A 89 24.54 8.32 14.01
C HIS A 89 25.25 7.34 13.06
N GLU A 90 24.59 6.25 12.68
CA GLU A 90 25.17 5.25 11.76
C GLU A 90 25.15 5.72 10.29
N ASN A 91 24.17 6.54 9.91
CA ASN A 91 24.03 7.02 8.55
C ASN A 91 24.78 8.35 8.35
N LYS A 92 25.58 8.44 7.28
CA LYS A 92 26.24 9.72 6.89
C LYS A 92 25.25 10.83 6.55
N ASN A 93 24.00 10.45 6.24
CA ASN A 93 22.88 11.35 5.98
C ASN A 93 21.81 11.12 7.04
N GLN A 94 21.16 12.19 7.49
CA GLN A 94 20.07 12.12 8.45
C GLN A 94 18.90 11.32 7.86
N PHE A 95 18.55 10.19 8.49
CA PHE A 95 17.47 9.30 8.05
C PHE A 95 16.11 9.79 8.54
N PHE A 96 16.00 10.17 9.82
CA PHE A 96 14.81 10.80 10.41
C PHE A 96 14.99 12.32 10.46
N ASN A 97 14.00 13.09 10.01
CA ASN A 97 14.13 14.54 9.89
C ASN A 97 14.08 15.24 11.27
N SER A 98 13.36 14.66 12.23
CA SER A 98 13.35 15.07 13.63
C SER A 98 14.33 14.26 14.48
N ASP A 99 14.39 14.61 15.77
CA ASP A 99 15.12 13.86 16.80
C ASP A 99 14.34 12.64 17.32
N HIS A 100 13.25 12.27 16.64
CA HIS A 100 12.39 11.14 16.95
C HIS A 100 12.17 10.30 15.68
N MET A 101 11.81 9.03 15.87
CA MET A 101 11.40 8.12 14.80
C MET A 101 10.05 8.58 14.22
N ASP A 102 10.10 9.57 13.33
CA ASP A 102 8.95 10.31 12.79
C ASP A 102 8.38 9.72 11.50
N LYS A 103 8.95 8.63 11.00
CA LYS A 103 8.46 7.95 9.80
C LYS A 103 8.61 6.44 9.89
N GLN A 104 7.77 5.76 9.12
CA GLN A 104 7.87 4.33 8.82
C GLN A 104 8.00 4.15 7.31
N THR A 105 8.96 3.33 6.88
CA THR A 105 9.06 2.89 5.49
C THR A 105 8.36 1.55 5.32
N ILE A 106 7.47 1.45 4.33
CA ILE A 106 6.89 0.18 3.88
C ILE A 106 7.46 -0.17 2.52
N ALA A 107 7.75 -1.46 2.31
CA ALA A 107 8.27 -1.99 1.06
C ALA A 107 7.30 -3.02 0.50
N SER A 108 7.12 -3.02 -0.82
CA SER A 108 6.28 -4.00 -1.50
C SER A 108 7.01 -5.32 -1.71
N SER A 109 6.23 -6.40 -1.75
CA SER A 109 6.62 -7.68 -2.32
C SER A 109 5.72 -8.01 -3.51
N ASN A 110 6.19 -8.82 -4.44
CA ASN A 110 5.36 -9.23 -5.57
C ASN A 110 4.34 -10.28 -5.12
N SER A 111 3.12 -10.19 -5.65
CA SER A 111 2.02 -11.11 -5.33
C SER A 111 2.25 -12.53 -5.85
N SER A 112 3.24 -12.75 -6.72
CA SER A 112 3.64 -14.06 -7.23
C SER A 112 4.56 -14.85 -6.30
N ASP A 113 5.06 -14.22 -5.24
CA ASP A 113 6.06 -14.82 -4.34
C ASP A 113 5.41 -15.50 -3.10
N GLY A 114 4.11 -15.84 -3.20
CA GLY A 114 3.31 -16.47 -2.14
C GLY A 114 2.64 -17.76 -2.60
#